data_AF-A0A4Y8DBB2-F1
#
_entry.id   AF-A0A4Y8DBB2-F1
#
_cell.length_a   1.000
_cell.length_b   1.000
_cell.length_c   1.000
_cell.angle_alpha   90.00
_cell.angle_beta   90.00
_cell.angle_gamma   90.00
#
_symmetry.space_group_name_H-M   'P 1'
#
loop_
_entity.id
_entity.type
_entity.pdbx_description
1 polymer ?
#
loop_
_entity_poly.entity_id
_entity_poly.type
_entity_poly.pdbx_seq_one_letter_code
_entity_poly.pdbx_strand_id
1 'polypeptide(L)'
;MTDNEVTMNDVETGLVEIQNEEEKMRILLFEAISSLPASKIHGMLMVILEKNLVFREWSEKHWNSKMIESGTEKKLDRTRFLNWIKKFDDFNLYLITRNLIWQNETIEELFKKKLLVEQKDGTFAIRKFELDAIGGHSSG
;
A
#
# COMPACT_ATOMS: atom_id res chain seq x y z
N MET A 1 -17.98 -0.96 44.85
CA MET A 1 -17.35 -0.79 43.53
C MET A 1 -16.71 -2.12 43.22
N THR A 2 -17.33 -2.91 42.36
CA THR A 2 -16.71 -4.13 41.84
C THR A 2 -15.70 -3.68 40.79
N ASP A 3 -14.44 -3.98 41.01
CA ASP A 3 -13.43 -3.92 39.95
C ASP A 3 -13.96 -4.81 38.82
N ASN A 4 -14.21 -4.23 37.64
CA ASN A 4 -14.47 -5.00 36.43
C ASN A 4 -13.14 -5.67 36.08
N GLU A 5 -12.94 -6.87 36.62
CA GLU A 5 -11.77 -7.69 36.35
C GLU A 5 -11.82 -8.10 34.87
N VAL A 6 -10.91 -7.54 34.06
CA VAL A 6 -10.79 -7.89 32.63
C VAL A 6 -10.47 -9.37 32.54
N THR A 7 -11.35 -10.14 31.93
CA THR A 7 -11.16 -11.59 31.78
C THR A 7 -10.31 -11.89 30.54
N MET A 8 -9.71 -13.07 30.50
CA MET A 8 -9.02 -13.56 29.30
C MET A 8 -9.96 -13.60 28.08
N ASN A 9 -11.25 -13.90 28.31
CA ASN A 9 -12.27 -13.91 27.26
C ASN A 9 -12.54 -12.50 26.70
N ASP A 10 -12.47 -11.46 27.54
CA ASP A 10 -12.58 -10.07 27.09
C ASP A 10 -11.38 -9.66 26.22
N VAL A 11 -10.17 -10.13 26.58
CA VAL A 11 -8.95 -9.91 25.79
C VAL A 11 -9.04 -10.62 24.44
N GLU A 12 -9.44 -11.89 24.42
CA GLU A 12 -9.58 -12.67 23.18
C GLU A 12 -10.63 -12.05 22.25
N THR A 13 -11.76 -11.62 22.80
CA THR A 13 -12.81 -10.93 22.03
C THR A 13 -12.28 -9.63 21.43
N GLY A 14 -11.60 -8.80 22.23
CA GLY A 14 -11.01 -7.55 21.75
C GLY A 14 -9.94 -7.75 20.67
N LEU A 15 -9.12 -8.80 20.77
CA LEU A 15 -8.13 -9.13 19.75
C LEU A 15 -8.78 -9.52 18.42
N VAL A 16 -9.86 -10.29 18.45
CA VAL A 16 -10.62 -10.66 17.24
C VAL A 16 -11.27 -9.42 16.61
N GLU A 17 -11.81 -8.51 17.42
CA GLU A 17 -12.38 -7.25 16.94
C GLU A 17 -11.32 -6.38 16.26
N ILE A 18 -10.14 -6.22 16.86
CA ILE A 18 -9.02 -5.46 16.27
C ILE A 18 -8.60 -6.07 14.92
N GLN A 19 -8.43 -7.39 14.87
CA GLN A 19 -8.04 -8.08 13.63
C GLN A 19 -9.08 -7.90 12.52
N ASN A 20 -10.37 -7.97 12.87
CA ASN A 20 -11.45 -7.75 11.90
C ASN A 20 -11.45 -6.33 11.34
N GLU A 21 -11.19 -5.31 12.18
CA GLU A 21 -11.11 -3.93 11.72
C GLU A 21 -9.86 -3.67 10.87
N GLU A 22 -8.71 -4.24 11.23
CA GLU A 22 -7.50 -4.20 10.40
C GLU A 22 -7.72 -4.84 9.02
N GLU A 23 -8.42 -5.97 8.96
CA GLU A 23 -8.73 -6.65 7.69
C GLU A 23 -9.69 -5.82 6.83
N LYS A 24 -10.76 -5.26 7.41
CA LYS A 24 -11.67 -4.34 6.70
C LYS A 24 -10.93 -3.13 6.14
N MET A 25 -10.02 -2.55 6.92
CA MET A 25 -9.21 -1.42 6.49
C MET A 25 -8.30 -1.80 5.31
N ARG A 26 -7.66 -2.98 5.35
CA ARG A 26 -6.84 -3.47 4.22
C ARG A 26 -7.67 -3.71 2.97
N ILE A 27 -8.85 -4.29 3.10
CA ILE A 27 -9.77 -4.49 1.97
C ILE A 27 -10.10 -3.14 1.33
N LEU A 28 -10.49 -2.16 2.13
CA LEU A 28 -10.78 -0.81 1.66
C LEU A 28 -9.56 -0.14 1.00
N LEU A 29 -8.37 -0.37 1.55
CA LEU A 29 -7.12 0.13 0.98
C LEU A 29 -6.85 -0.48 -0.40
N PHE A 30 -7.08 -1.78 -0.57
CA PHE A 30 -6.92 -2.46 -1.85
C PHE A 30 -7.97 -2.02 -2.88
N GLU A 31 -9.20 -1.77 -2.46
CA GLU A 31 -10.23 -1.15 -3.30
C GLU A 31 -9.82 0.26 -3.75
N ALA A 32 -9.25 1.06 -2.85
CA ALA A 32 -8.74 2.37 -3.20
C ALA A 32 -7.64 2.26 -4.27
N ILE A 33 -6.72 1.31 -4.14
CA ILE A 33 -5.63 1.10 -5.10
C ILE A 33 -6.16 0.60 -6.45
N SER A 34 -7.11 -0.34 -6.47
CA SER A 34 -7.67 -0.86 -7.72
C SER A 34 -8.46 0.19 -8.50
N SER A 35 -8.98 1.21 -7.81
CA SER A 35 -9.65 2.35 -8.43
C SER A 35 -8.71 3.40 -9.04
N LEU A 36 -7.40 3.34 -8.75
CA LEU A 36 -6.44 4.32 -9.24
C LEU A 36 -5.92 3.97 -10.64
N PRO A 37 -5.70 4.97 -11.50
CA PRO A 37 -4.90 4.78 -12.70
C PRO A 37 -3.50 4.26 -12.35
N ALA A 38 -2.96 3.35 -13.15
CA ALA A 38 -1.62 2.79 -12.94
C ALA A 38 -0.53 3.88 -12.84
N SER A 39 -0.66 4.97 -13.58
CA SER A 39 0.24 6.13 -13.49
C SER A 39 0.28 6.76 -12.09
N LYS A 40 -0.85 6.81 -11.37
CA LYS A 40 -0.93 7.32 -9.99
C LYS A 40 -0.32 6.32 -9.01
N ILE A 41 -0.60 5.03 -9.16
CA ILE A 41 0.02 3.96 -8.35
C ILE A 41 1.54 4.01 -8.51
N HIS A 42 2.02 4.08 -9.75
CA HIS A 42 3.42 4.19 -10.09
C HIS A 42 4.04 5.45 -9.45
N GLY A 43 3.40 6.61 -9.60
CA GLY A 43 3.85 7.86 -8.97
C GLY A 43 3.95 7.76 -7.44
N MET A 44 2.99 7.10 -6.78
CA MET A 44 3.03 6.87 -5.34
C MET A 44 4.19 5.97 -4.93
N LEU A 45 4.39 4.83 -5.61
CA LEU A 45 5.50 3.93 -5.33
C LEU A 45 6.86 4.62 -5.52
N MET A 46 7.02 5.40 -6.59
CA MET A 46 8.22 6.18 -6.85
C MET A 46 8.49 7.16 -5.68
N VAL A 47 7.48 7.92 -5.26
CA VAL A 47 7.62 8.86 -4.13
C VAL A 47 8.00 8.15 -2.84
N ILE A 48 7.41 6.98 -2.55
CA ILE A 48 7.73 6.21 -1.35
C ILE A 48 9.18 5.72 -1.42
N LEU A 49 9.64 5.17 -2.55
CA LEU A 49 11.02 4.73 -2.74
C LEU A 49 12.04 5.88 -2.62
N GLU A 50 11.67 7.06 -3.10
CA GLU A 50 12.53 8.24 -3.06
C GLU A 50 12.61 8.89 -1.68
N LYS A 51 11.54 8.85 -0.90
CA LYS A 51 11.46 9.57 0.37
C LYS A 51 11.63 8.70 1.61
N ASN A 52 11.46 7.38 1.50
CA ASN A 52 11.57 6.46 2.62
C ASN A 52 12.80 5.56 2.47
N LEU A 53 13.86 5.86 3.23
CA LEU A 53 15.12 5.10 3.23
C LEU A 53 14.91 3.65 3.67
N VAL A 54 14.11 3.43 4.73
CA VAL A 54 13.83 2.09 5.26
C VAL A 54 13.14 1.23 4.21
N PHE A 55 12.14 1.79 3.53
CA PHE A 55 11.48 1.07 2.45
C PHE A 55 12.42 0.80 1.28
N ARG A 56 13.28 1.76 0.92
CA ARG A 56 14.27 1.58 -0.14
C ARG A 56 15.20 0.41 0.18
N GLU A 57 15.85 0.42 1.34
CA GLU A 57 16.77 -0.64 1.74
C GLU A 57 16.08 -2.00 1.85
N TRP A 58 14.87 -2.02 2.41
CA TRP A 58 14.05 -3.23 2.46
C TRP A 58 13.72 -3.76 1.07
N SER A 59 13.30 -2.89 0.15
CA SER A 59 12.95 -3.28 -1.23
C SER A 59 14.17 -3.79 -2.00
N GLU A 60 15.31 -3.11 -1.90
CA GLU A 60 16.56 -3.56 -2.50
C GLU A 60 16.96 -4.94 -1.96
N LYS A 61 16.89 -5.17 -0.65
CA LYS A 61 17.19 -6.47 -0.05
C LYS A 61 16.20 -7.56 -0.47
N HIS A 62 14.91 -7.27 -0.40
CA HIS A 62 13.84 -8.21 -0.74
C HIS A 62 13.95 -8.69 -2.19
N TRP A 63 14.10 -7.75 -3.12
CA TRP A 63 14.16 -8.07 -4.55
C TRP A 63 15.51 -8.63 -4.97
N ASN A 64 16.62 -8.20 -4.36
CA ASN A 64 17.91 -8.87 -4.59
C ASN A 64 17.87 -10.34 -4.13
N SER A 65 17.21 -10.65 -3.01
CA SER A 65 16.98 -12.05 -2.59
C SER A 65 16.21 -12.83 -3.65
N LYS A 66 15.09 -12.27 -4.14
CA LYS A 66 14.26 -12.91 -5.18
C LYS A 66 15.00 -13.12 -6.50
N MET A 67 15.85 -12.16 -6.89
CA MET A 67 16.66 -12.27 -8.10
C MET A 67 17.73 -13.36 -7.97
N ILE A 68 18.40 -13.45 -6.82
CA ILE A 68 19.34 -14.54 -6.51
C ILE A 68 18.62 -15.90 -6.53
N GLU A 69 17.45 -16.00 -5.89
CA GLU A 69 16.60 -17.20 -5.92
C GLU A 69 16.21 -17.60 -7.36
N SER A 70 16.02 -16.63 -8.26
CA SER A 70 15.70 -16.85 -9.67
C SER A 70 16.93 -17.14 -10.57
N GLY A 71 18.13 -17.21 -10.00
CA GLY A 71 19.38 -17.42 -10.76
C GLY A 71 19.91 -16.18 -11.49
N THR A 72 19.41 -14.99 -11.17
CA THR A 72 19.89 -13.73 -11.74
C THR A 72 20.91 -13.06 -10.82
N GLU A 73 22.18 -13.03 -11.21
CA GLU A 73 23.29 -12.48 -10.39
C GLU A 73 23.36 -10.94 -10.34
N LYS A 74 22.54 -10.25 -11.13
CA LYS A 74 22.60 -8.79 -11.20
C LYS A 74 21.82 -8.19 -10.03
N LYS A 75 22.56 -7.59 -9.09
CA LYS A 75 21.97 -6.71 -8.08
C LYS A 75 21.10 -5.63 -8.75
N LEU A 76 19.88 -5.49 -8.26
CA LEU A 76 18.98 -4.39 -8.51
C LEU A 76 19.49 -3.19 -7.71
N ASP A 77 20.21 -2.29 -8.39
CA ASP A 77 20.41 -0.93 -7.90
C ASP A 77 19.11 -0.12 -8.02
N ARG A 78 19.04 1.03 -7.34
CA ARG A 78 17.88 1.94 -7.38
C ARG A 78 17.39 2.21 -8.81
N THR A 79 18.28 2.52 -9.75
CA THR A 79 17.89 2.85 -11.13
C THR A 79 17.26 1.66 -11.83
N ARG A 80 17.83 0.46 -11.67
CA ARG A 80 17.27 -0.78 -12.21
C ARG A 80 15.95 -1.14 -11.57
N PHE A 81 15.80 -0.93 -10.27
CA PHE A 81 14.55 -1.19 -9.56
C PHE A 81 13.42 -0.28 -10.04
N LEU A 82 13.68 1.03 -10.16
CA LEU A 82 12.70 1.98 -10.70
C LEU A 82 12.38 1.67 -12.17
N ASN A 83 13.38 1.30 -12.98
CA ASN A 83 13.16 0.90 -14.36
C ASN A 83 12.43 -0.45 -14.49
N TRP A 84 12.51 -1.30 -13.49
CA TRP A 84 11.79 -2.56 -13.43
C TRP A 84 10.32 -2.33 -13.06
N ILE A 85 10.04 -1.48 -12.06
CA ILE A 85 8.68 -1.08 -11.72
C ILE A 85 7.96 -0.43 -12.91
N LYS A 86 8.65 0.41 -13.68
CA LYS A 86 8.13 1.07 -14.89
C LYS A 86 7.70 0.10 -16.01
N LYS A 87 8.15 -1.15 -15.96
CA LYS A 87 7.88 -2.15 -17.02
C LYS A 87 6.66 -3.02 -16.73
N PHE A 88 6.07 -2.92 -15.53
CA PHE A 88 4.85 -3.65 -15.24
C PHE A 88 3.66 -3.03 -15.97
N ASP A 89 2.84 -3.90 -16.55
CA ASP A 89 1.48 -3.53 -16.90
C ASP A 89 0.66 -3.21 -15.64
N ASP A 90 -0.50 -2.61 -15.86
CA ASP A 90 -1.39 -2.13 -14.80
C ASP A 90 -1.78 -3.24 -13.81
N PHE A 91 -2.02 -4.46 -14.31
CA PHE A 91 -2.41 -5.61 -13.50
C PHE A 91 -1.26 -6.07 -12.59
N ASN A 92 -0.06 -6.21 -13.14
CA ASN A 92 1.12 -6.59 -12.39
C ASN A 92 1.53 -5.50 -11.39
N LEU A 93 1.38 -4.22 -11.76
CA LEU A 93 1.64 -3.09 -10.85
C LEU A 93 0.70 -3.12 -9.63
N TYR A 94 -0.58 -3.42 -9.84
CA TYR A 94 -1.54 -3.62 -8.77
C TYR A 94 -1.14 -4.77 -7.84
N LEU A 95 -0.86 -5.95 -8.40
CA LEU A 95 -0.47 -7.13 -7.61
C LEU A 95 0.78 -6.90 -6.77
N ILE A 96 1.80 -6.28 -7.36
CA ILE A 96 3.04 -5.94 -6.64
C ILE A 96 2.78 -4.93 -5.54
N THR A 97 1.96 -3.90 -5.80
CA THR A 97 1.60 -2.91 -4.78
C THR A 97 0.88 -3.56 -3.60
N ARG A 98 -0.07 -4.47 -3.85
CA ARG A 98 -0.74 -5.22 -2.78
C ARG A 98 0.24 -6.05 -1.97
N ASN A 99 1.13 -6.77 -2.65
CA ASN A 99 2.11 -7.62 -1.98
C ASN A 99 3.07 -6.78 -1.11
N LEU A 100 3.48 -5.61 -1.59
CA LEU A 100 4.31 -4.68 -0.83
C LEU A 100 3.60 -4.20 0.45
N ILE A 101 2.33 -3.79 0.34
CA ILE A 101 1.51 -3.38 1.49
C ILE A 101 1.38 -4.53 2.50
N TRP A 102 1.09 -5.74 2.02
CA TRP A 102 0.92 -6.92 2.88
C TRP A 102 2.18 -7.26 3.68
N GLN A 103 3.35 -7.03 3.09
CA GLN A 103 4.64 -7.40 3.69
C GLN A 103 5.27 -6.28 4.52
N ASN A 104 4.71 -5.07 4.51
CA ASN A 104 5.35 -3.92 5.11
C ASN A 104 4.33 -2.89 5.64
N GLU A 105 4.14 -2.89 6.95
CA GLU A 105 3.23 -1.98 7.67
C GLU A 105 3.54 -0.49 7.42
N THR A 106 4.81 -0.14 7.18
CA THR A 106 5.17 1.26 6.86
C THR A 106 4.62 1.67 5.50
N ILE A 107 4.60 0.76 4.52
CA ILE A 107 3.99 1.03 3.20
C ILE A 107 2.47 1.11 3.36
N GLU A 108 1.89 0.16 4.10
CA GLU A 108 0.46 0.15 4.41
C GLU A 108 0.01 1.49 4.98
N GLU A 109 0.69 1.98 6.03
CA GLU A 109 0.38 3.26 6.67
C GLU A 109 0.56 4.47 5.74
N LEU A 110 1.56 4.44 4.86
CA LEU A 110 1.76 5.50 3.86
C LEU A 110 0.64 5.54 2.82
N PHE A 111 0.20 4.38 2.35
CA PHE A 111 -0.92 4.27 1.42
C PHE A 111 -2.23 4.63 2.12
N LYS A 112 -2.48 4.16 3.34
CA LYS A 112 -3.64 4.51 4.16
C LYS A 112 -3.78 6.01 4.32
N LYS A 113 -2.71 6.72 4.73
CA LYS A 113 -2.72 8.19 4.89
C LYS A 113 -3.00 8.94 3.58
N LYS A 114 -2.59 8.39 2.45
CA LYS A 114 -2.79 9.01 1.13
C LYS A 114 -4.17 8.72 0.56
N LEU A 115 -4.65 7.49 0.70
CA LEU A 115 -5.81 6.97 -0.02
C LEU A 115 -7.07 6.94 0.82
N LEU A 116 -6.95 6.91 2.13
CA LEU A 116 -8.10 6.84 3.03
C LEU A 116 -8.20 8.15 3.83
N VAL A 117 -9.41 8.42 4.31
CA VAL A 117 -9.69 9.49 5.25
C VAL A 117 -10.51 8.91 6.41
N GLU A 118 -10.06 9.20 7.62
CA GLU A 118 -10.77 8.81 8.84
C GLU A 118 -12.04 9.67 8.98
N GLN A 119 -13.15 9.01 9.28
CA GLN A 119 -14.46 9.61 9.50
C GLN A 119 -14.65 9.93 10.98
N LYS A 120 -15.67 10.73 11.28
CA LYS A 120 -15.98 11.14 12.68
C LYS A 120 -16.36 9.97 13.59
N ASP A 121 -16.83 8.87 13.02
CA ASP A 121 -17.20 7.64 13.73
C ASP A 121 -16.03 6.66 13.89
N GLY A 122 -14.81 7.04 13.47
CA GLY A 122 -13.62 6.19 13.52
C GLY A 122 -13.48 5.25 12.32
N THR A 123 -14.44 5.21 11.39
CA THR A 123 -14.33 4.41 10.16
C THR A 123 -13.43 5.10 9.12
N PHE A 124 -13.03 4.38 8.08
CA PHE A 124 -12.28 4.93 6.96
C PHE A 124 -13.12 4.98 5.69
N ALA A 125 -12.91 6.01 4.86
CA ALA A 125 -13.47 6.10 3.51
C ALA A 125 -12.37 6.37 2.48
N ILE A 126 -12.58 5.89 1.25
CA ILE A 126 -11.68 6.17 0.12
C ILE A 126 -11.70 7.67 -0.19
N ARG A 127 -10.51 8.28 -0.22
CA ARG A 127 -10.31 9.67 -0.62
C ARG A 127 -10.73 9.83 -2.08
N LYS A 128 -11.61 10.80 -2.35
CA LYS A 128 -11.95 11.19 -3.73
C LYS A 128 -10.72 11.84 -4.37
N PHE A 129 -10.25 11.25 -5.46
CA PHE A 129 -9.27 11.88 -6.34
C PHE A 129 -10.03 12.61 -7.45
N GLU A 130 -9.69 13.87 -7.71
CA GLU A 130 -10.11 14.51 -8.94
C GLU A 130 -9.49 13.70 -10.09
N LEU A 131 -10.35 13.23 -11.01
CA LEU A 131 -9.88 12.75 -12.31
C LEU A 131 -9.21 13.96 -12.95
N ASP A 132 -7.91 13.87 -13.22
CA ASP A 132 -7.22 14.87 -14.03
C ASP A 132 -8.02 14.97 -15.33
N ALA A 133 -8.74 16.08 -15.52
CA ALA A 133 -9.61 16.27 -16.66
C ALA A 133 -8.75 16.14 -17.92
N ILE A 134 -8.90 15.02 -18.62
CA ILE A 134 -8.29 14.82 -19.93
C ILE A 134 -8.83 15.94 -20.81
N GLY A 135 -7.93 16.84 -21.21
CA GLY A 135 -8.24 18.09 -21.89
C GLY A 135 -9.23 17.91 -23.03
N GLY A 136 -10.43 18.43 -22.83
CA GLY A 136 -11.37 18.69 -23.91
C GLY A 136 -10.82 19.80 -24.79
N HIS A 137 -10.09 19.43 -25.84
CA HIS A 137 -10.05 20.26 -27.05
C HIS A 137 -11.44 20.16 -27.71
N SER A 138 -12.38 20.98 -27.25
CA SER A 138 -13.46 21.45 -28.10
C SER A 138 -13.02 22.80 -28.63
N SER A 139 -12.38 22.79 -29.80
CA SER A 139 -12.19 23.98 -30.61
C SER A 139 -13.57 24.52 -31.00
N GLY A 140 -13.85 25.76 -30.61
CA GLY A 140 -14.91 26.57 -31.22
C GLY A 140 -14.49 27.11 -32.58
#